data_AF-A0A9W7LW07-F1
#
_entry.id   AF-A0A9W7LW07-F1
#
_cell.length_a   1.000
_cell.length_b   1.000
_cell.length_c   1.000
_cell.angle_alpha   90.00
_cell.angle_beta   90.00
_cell.angle_gamma   90.00
#
_symmetry.space_group_name_H-M   'P 1'
#
loop_
_entity.id
_entity.type
_entity.pdbx_description
1 polymer ?
#
loop_
_entity_poly.entity_id
_entity_poly.type
_entity_poly.pdbx_seq_one_letter_code
_entity_poly.pdbx_strand_id
1 'polypeptide(L)' 'MTCCSFLFSRKKTASPPEHRIEIDEEVSGIQNTKLFPYKELKMATRNFHHSNKIGEGGFGIVYKGTF' A
#
# COMPACT_ATOMS: atom_id res chain seq x y z
N MET A 1 9.50 -47.02 11.40
CA MET A 1 10.30 -46.30 10.37
C MET A 1 9.35 -45.42 9.58
N THR A 2 8.96 -44.31 10.19
CA THR A 2 7.88 -43.43 9.71
C THR A 2 8.43 -42.60 8.56
N CYS A 3 8.00 -42.93 7.34
CA CYS A 3 8.31 -42.17 6.14
C CYS A 3 7.66 -40.78 6.27
N CYS A 4 8.45 -39.78 6.65
CA CYS A 4 8.01 -38.39 6.69
C CYS A 4 7.76 -37.91 5.26
N SER A 5 6.51 -38.03 4.82
CA SER A 5 5.92 -37.29 3.71
C SER A 5 5.95 -35.79 4.03
N PHE A 6 7.14 -35.20 3.94
CA PHE A 6 7.32 -33.76 3.82
C PHE A 6 6.85 -33.36 2.43
N LEU A 7 5.53 -33.25 2.30
CA LEU A 7 4.89 -32.43 1.30
C LEU A 7 5.54 -31.04 1.42
N PHE A 8 6.39 -30.70 0.45
CA PHE A 8 6.72 -29.31 0.16
C PHE A 8 5.45 -28.63 -0.33
N SER A 9 4.55 -28.35 0.61
CA SER A 9 3.44 -27.44 0.43
C SER A 9 4.05 -26.08 0.15
N ARG A 10 4.20 -25.78 -1.15
CA ARG A 10 4.43 -24.42 -1.62
C ARG A 10 3.34 -23.57 -0.99
N LYS A 11 3.70 -22.78 0.02
CA LYS A 11 2.87 -21.68 0.49
C LYS A 11 2.69 -20.76 -0.71
N LYS A 12 1.55 -20.89 -1.40
CA LYS A 12 1.05 -19.81 -2.25
C LYS A 12 0.86 -18.64 -1.30
N THR A 13 1.75 -17.67 -1.37
CA THR A 13 1.48 -16.35 -0.82
C THR A 13 0.22 -15.86 -1.51
N ALA A 14 -0.91 -16.00 -0.84
CA ALA A 14 -2.13 -15.33 -1.26
C ALA A 14 -1.76 -13.84 -1.34
N SER A 15 -1.88 -13.27 -2.53
CA SER A 15 -1.90 -11.82 -2.67
C SER A 15 -2.90 -11.28 -1.66
N PRO A 16 -2.58 -10.21 -0.89
CA PRO A 16 -3.53 -9.61 0.02
C PRO A 16 -4.85 -9.38 -0.71
N PRO A 17 -6.00 -9.66 -0.09
CA PRO A 17 -7.29 -9.39 -0.71
C PRO A 17 -7.27 -7.93 -1.17
N GLU A 18 -7.49 -7.69 -2.46
CA GLU A 18 -7.76 -6.35 -2.93
C GLU A 18 -8.96 -5.86 -2.13
N HIS A 19 -8.71 -4.90 -1.25
CA HIS A 19 -9.76 -4.21 -0.53
C HIS A 19 -10.47 -3.35 -1.57
N ARG A 20 -11.41 -3.96 -2.30
CA ARG A 20 -12.42 -3.24 -3.06
C ARG A 20 -13.22 -2.48 -2.03
N ILE A 21 -12.82 -1.22 -1.81
CA ILE A 21 -13.67 -0.26 -1.13
C ILE A 21 -14.92 -0.21 -2.01
N GLU A 22 -16.06 -0.69 -1.51
CA GLU A 22 -17.36 -0.37 -2.10
C GLU A 22 -17.54 1.13 -1.87
N ILE A 23 -17.11 1.88 -2.88
CA ILE A 23 -17.21 3.32 -2.93
C ILE A 23 -18.71 3.62 -3.04
N ASP A 24 -19.28 4.17 -1.97
CA ASP A 24 -20.68 4.64 -1.95
C ASP A 24 -20.94 5.55 -3.16
N GLU A 25 -22.15 5.50 -3.73
CA GLU A 25 -22.49 6.19 -5.00
C GLU A 25 -22.22 7.70 -4.96
N GLU A 26 -22.09 8.30 -3.78
CA GLU A 26 -21.74 9.71 -3.57
C GLU A 26 -20.30 10.06 -4.04
N VAL A 27 -19.38 9.08 -4.07
CA VAL A 27 -18.00 9.23 -4.58
C VAL A 27 -17.89 8.87 -6.08
N SER A 28 -19.01 8.58 -6.76
CA SER A 28 -19.03 8.37 -8.22
C SER A 28 -18.67 9.63 -9.03
N GLY A 29 -18.67 10.81 -8.40
CA GLY A 29 -18.24 12.07 -9.00
C GLY A 29 -16.72 12.21 -9.20
N ILE A 30 -15.90 11.36 -8.58
CA ILE A 30 -14.44 11.49 -8.61
C ILE A 30 -13.82 10.61 -9.70
N GLN A 31 -14.20 10.88 -10.95
CA GLN A 31 -13.83 10.05 -12.10
C GLN A 31 -12.32 10.06 -12.44
N ASN A 32 -11.50 10.86 -11.74
CA ASN A 32 -10.07 11.05 -12.04
C ASN A 32 -9.14 10.93 -10.81
N THR A 33 -9.59 10.35 -9.69
CA THR A 33 -8.67 10.08 -8.56
C THR A 33 -8.25 8.63 -8.50
N LYS A 34 -6.96 8.41 -8.26
CA LYS A 34 -6.41 7.10 -7.96
C LYS A 34 -6.36 6.90 -6.45
N LEU A 35 -6.94 5.80 -5.98
CA LEU A 35 -6.78 5.33 -4.61
C LEU A 35 -5.41 4.68 -4.43
N PHE A 36 -4.70 5.08 -3.39
CA PHE A 36 -3.41 4.53 -3.02
C PHE A 36 -3.46 3.95 -1.60
N PRO A 37 -3.10 2.68 -1.38
CA PRO A 37 -3.00 2.13 -0.05
C PRO A 37 -1.85 2.80 0.70
N TYR A 38 -2.01 2.98 2.02
CA TYR A 38 -0.98 3.59 2.87
C TYR A 38 0.40 2.93 2.71
N LYS A 39 0.45 1.61 2.53
CA LYS A 39 1.70 0.87 2.31
C LYS A 39 2.47 1.35 1.08
N GLU A 40 1.76 1.69 0.00
CA GLU A 40 2.39 2.23 -1.21
C GLU A 40 2.95 3.63 -0.96
N LEU A 41 2.19 4.49 -0.28
CA LEU A 41 2.67 5.83 0.12
C LEU A 41 3.90 5.74 1.03
N LYS A 42 3.88 4.83 2.01
CA LYS A 42 5.00 4.55 2.91
C LYS A 42 6.23 4.09 2.13
N MET A 43 6.07 3.18 1.17
CA MET A 43 7.18 2.73 0.32
C MET A 43 7.73 3.86 -0.55
N ALA A 44 6.86 4.58 -1.26
CA ALA A 44 7.24 5.66 -2.17
C ALA A 44 8.00 6.79 -1.45
N THR A 45 7.70 7.05 -0.19
CA THR A 45 8.36 8.09 0.61
C THR A 45 9.56 7.59 1.41
N ARG A 46 9.98 6.33 1.23
CA ARG A 46 11.01 5.65 2.07
C ARG A 46 10.68 5.72 3.56
N ASN A 47 9.43 5.40 3.90
CA ASN A 47 8.87 5.51 5.24
C ASN A 47 8.88 6.96 5.76
N PHE A 48 8.44 7.91 4.93
CA PHE A 48 8.41 9.34 5.27
C PHE A 48 9.78 9.84 5.77
N HIS A 49 10.86 9.39 5.12
CA HIS A 49 12.22 9.72 5.54
C HIS A 49 12.46 11.22 5.43
N HIS A 50 13.19 11.80 6.39
CA HIS A 50 13.44 13.24 6.42
C HIS A 50 14.15 13.75 5.16
N SER A 51 15.00 12.94 4.53
CA SER A 51 15.66 13.31 3.26
C SER A 51 14.67 13.55 2.10
N ASN A 52 13.45 13.05 2.21
CA ASN A 52 12.39 13.23 1.22
C ASN A 52 11.44 14.38 1.59
N LYS A 53 11.58 15.01 2.76
CA LYS A 53 10.77 16.18 3.12
C LYS A 53 11.08 17.34 2.18
N ILE A 54 10.04 17.95 1.60
CA ILE A 54 10.18 19.11 0.71
C ILE A 54 9.51 20.37 1.25
N GLY A 55 8.69 20.25 2.30
CA GLY A 55 8.03 21.40 2.92
C GLY A 55 7.19 21.02 4.13
N GLU A 56 6.82 22.03 4.91
CA GLU A 56 5.92 21.92 6.05
C GLU A 56 5.10 23.22 6.17
N GLY A 57 3.83 23.10 6.54
CA GLY A 57 2.95 24.23 6.80
C GLY A 57 1.78 23.82 7.67
N GLY A 58 0.77 24.70 7.80
CA GLY A 58 -0.38 24.49 8.69
C GLY A 58 -1.24 23.25 8.40
N PHE A 59 -1.08 22.64 7.23
CA PHE A 59 -1.81 21.44 6.79
C PHE A 59 -0.98 20.16 6.87
N GLY A 60 0.27 20.24 7.35
CA GLY A 60 1.16 19.09 7.54
C GLY A 60 2.47 19.16 6.75
N ILE A 61 3.07 17.99 6.54
CA ILE A 61 4.40 17.83 5.94
C ILE A 61 4.27 17.21 4.56
N VAL A 62 5.00 17.75 3.59
CA VAL A 62 5.04 17.26 2.22
C VAL A 62 6.33 16.47 1.99
N TYR A 63 6.19 15.25 1.45
CA TYR A 63 7.30 14.37 1.11
C TYR A 63 7.33 14.09 -0.39
N LYS A 64 8.53 14.07 -0.97
CA LYS A 64 8.80 13.61 -2.33
C LYS A 64 8.71 12.09 -2.41
N GLY A 65 7.94 11.58 -3.37
CA GLY A 65 7.98 10.18 -3.76
C GLY A 65 9.25 9.86 -4.57
N THR A 66 9.92 8.77 -4.22
CA THR A 66 11.05 8.21 -4.95
C THR A 66 10.68 6.77 -5.32
N PHE A 67 10.46 6.53 -6.62
CA PHE A 67 10.26 5.19 -7.18
C PHE A 67 11.61 4.48 -7.32
#